data_AF-A0A8S1XDI2-F1
#
_entry.id   AF-A0A8S1XDI2-F1
#
_cell.length_a   1.000
_cell.length_b   1.000
_cell.length_c   1.000
_cell.angle_alpha   90.00
_cell.angle_beta   90.00
_cell.angle_gamma   90.00
#
_symmetry.space_group_name_H-M   'P 1'
#
loop_
_entity.id
_entity.type
_entity.pdbx_description
1 polymer ?
#
loop_
_entity_poly.entity_id
_entity_poly.type
_entity_poly.pdbx_seq_one_letter_code
_entity_poly.pdbx_strand_id
1 'polypeptide(L)'
;MVELDAKKQLAISNLALLMIEIVLLSEYSYMNEHPHRNESLTYVRFAISGQVFMMLAFMGLIATYFFPHRYVKFGILGSLCLGFVLVFIGMIVGAKYYKDGYDTIASTWWIEVGLIILGLLNYIQAFSNEPKANEEYQRQV
;
A
#
# COMPACT_ATOMS: atom_id res chain seq x y z
N MET A 1 -18.76 -21.35 -6.42
CA MET A 1 -19.08 -20.75 -5.10
C MET A 1 -17.79 -20.35 -4.37
N VAL A 2 -16.81 -21.26 -4.21
CA VAL A 2 -15.51 -21.00 -3.55
C VAL A 2 -14.71 -19.82 -4.14
N GLU A 3 -14.70 -19.65 -5.46
CA GLU A 3 -13.93 -18.59 -6.14
C GLU A 3 -14.52 -17.17 -5.94
N LEU A 4 -15.85 -17.08 -5.78
CA LEU A 4 -16.54 -15.83 -5.50
C LEU A 4 -16.27 -15.36 -4.05
N ASP A 5 -16.19 -16.30 -3.12
CA ASP A 5 -15.85 -16.03 -1.72
C ASP A 5 -14.39 -15.57 -1.56
N ALA A 6 -13.45 -16.18 -2.29
CA ALA A 6 -12.04 -15.79 -2.27
C ALA A 6 -11.80 -14.36 -2.80
N LYS A 7 -12.45 -13.99 -3.91
CA LYS A 7 -12.36 -12.61 -4.46
C LYS A 7 -12.96 -11.57 -3.51
N LYS A 8 -14.07 -11.92 -2.85
CA LYS A 8 -14.72 -11.04 -1.86
C LYS A 8 -13.86 -10.87 -0.60
N GLN A 9 -13.26 -11.94 -0.09
CA GLN A 9 -12.32 -11.88 1.04
C GLN A 9 -11.09 -11.02 0.71
N LEU A 10 -10.56 -11.15 -0.51
CA LEU A 10 -9.46 -10.33 -0.99
C LEU A 10 -9.84 -8.85 -1.04
N ALA A 11 -11.02 -8.51 -1.54
CA ALA A 11 -11.52 -7.13 -1.56
C ALA A 11 -11.66 -6.56 -0.13
N ILE A 12 -12.21 -7.34 0.81
CA ILE A 12 -12.35 -6.94 2.22
C ILE A 12 -10.98 -6.75 2.87
N SER A 13 -10.02 -7.65 2.62
CA SER A 13 -8.64 -7.55 3.10
C SER A 13 -7.99 -6.24 2.61
N ASN A 14 -8.07 -5.94 1.31
CA ASN A 14 -7.52 -4.71 0.76
C ASN A 14 -8.23 -3.44 1.27
N LEU A 15 -9.54 -3.52 1.55
CA LEU A 15 -10.27 -2.42 2.20
C LEU A 15 -9.75 -2.16 3.62
N ALA A 16 -9.48 -3.21 4.40
CA ALA A 16 -8.90 -3.08 5.72
C ALA A 16 -7.49 -2.45 5.67
N LEU A 17 -6.65 -2.88 4.73
CA LEU A 17 -5.32 -2.29 4.51
C LEU A 17 -5.42 -0.81 4.13
N LEU A 18 -6.35 -0.46 3.23
CA LEU A 18 -6.62 0.93 2.86
C LEU A 18 -7.05 1.79 4.06
N MET A 19 -7.85 1.25 4.98
CA MET A 19 -8.24 1.98 6.19
C MET A 19 -7.05 2.24 7.11
N ILE A 20 -6.11 1.31 7.22
CA ILE A 20 -4.87 1.51 8.00
C ILE A 20 -4.03 2.61 7.36
N GLU A 21 -3.86 2.59 6.03
CA GLU A 21 -3.15 3.65 5.29
C GLU A 21 -3.74 5.05 5.53
N ILE A 22 -5.07 5.17 5.58
CA ILE A 22 -5.74 6.44 5.87
C ILE A 22 -5.40 6.92 7.28
N VAL A 23 -5.37 6.02 8.27
CA VAL A 23 -4.97 6.36 9.65
C VAL A 23 -3.53 6.85 9.68
N LEU A 24 -2.61 6.12 9.05
CA LEU A 24 -1.19 6.49 9.01
C LEU A 24 -0.96 7.81 8.27
N LEU A 25 -1.67 8.03 7.16
CA LEU A 25 -1.63 9.30 6.44
C LEU A 25 -2.11 10.46 7.32
N SER A 26 -3.14 10.25 8.16
CA SER A 26 -3.62 11.27 9.09
C SER A 26 -2.58 11.59 10.18
N GLU A 27 -1.86 10.58 10.69
CA GLU A 27 -0.78 10.78 11.66
C GLU A 27 0.38 11.57 11.04
N TYR A 28 0.85 11.20 9.85
CA TYR A 28 1.89 11.95 9.17
C TYR A 28 1.44 13.36 8.79
N SER A 29 0.18 13.55 8.39
CA SER A 29 -0.36 14.88 8.11
C SER A 29 -0.37 15.76 9.36
N TYR A 30 -0.76 15.21 10.51
CA TYR A 30 -0.72 15.91 11.79
C TYR A 30 0.71 16.32 12.17
N MET A 31 1.70 15.43 12.00
CA MET A 31 3.12 15.74 12.22
C MET A 31 3.66 16.82 11.28
N ASN A 32 3.17 16.87 10.03
CA ASN A 32 3.55 17.89 9.06
C ASN A 32 3.01 19.27 9.43
N GLU A 33 1.80 19.34 10.01
CA GLU A 33 1.17 20.59 10.46
C GLU A 33 1.73 21.09 11.80
N HIS A 34 2.19 20.18 12.66
CA HIS A 34 2.69 20.47 14.01
C HIS A 34 4.16 20.07 14.16
N PRO A 35 5.10 20.73 13.44
CA PRO A 35 6.51 20.37 13.49
C PRO A 35 7.07 20.54 14.90
N HIS A 36 7.67 19.47 15.44
CA HIS A 36 8.52 19.58 16.61
C HIS A 36 9.83 20.27 16.20
N ARG A 37 10.06 21.49 16.73
CA ARG A 37 11.30 22.31 16.72
C ARG A 37 12.26 22.14 15.53
N ASN A 38 12.35 23.12 14.62
CA ASN A 38 13.47 23.35 13.67
C ASN A 38 13.98 22.12 12.88
N GLU A 39 13.21 21.04 12.80
CA GLU A 39 13.56 19.84 12.06
C GLU A 39 13.06 19.91 10.61
N SER A 40 13.80 19.28 9.71
CA SER A 40 13.42 19.18 8.32
C SER A 40 12.21 18.23 8.19
N LEU A 41 11.03 18.77 7.88
CA LEU A 41 9.80 18.00 7.59
C LEU A 41 9.89 17.13 6.33
N THR A 42 11.07 17.04 5.71
CA THR A 42 11.30 16.28 4.48
C THR A 42 10.92 14.80 4.67
N TYR A 43 11.19 14.21 5.84
CA TYR A 43 10.81 12.82 6.10
C TYR A 43 9.28 12.62 6.11
N VAL A 44 8.54 13.56 6.72
CA VAL A 44 7.08 13.50 6.79
C VAL A 44 6.49 13.61 5.38
N ARG A 45 7.02 14.50 4.54
CA ARG A 45 6.55 14.68 3.16
C ARG A 45 6.80 13.44 2.29
N PHE A 46 7.94 12.77 2.49
CA PHE A 46 8.22 11.48 1.85
C PHE A 46 7.25 10.39 2.33
N ALA A 47 6.98 10.31 3.64
CA ALA A 47 6.01 9.37 4.19
C ALA A 47 4.60 9.62 3.62
N ILE A 48 4.10 10.85 3.65
CA ILE A 48 2.81 11.24 3.06
C ILE A 48 2.72 10.83 1.59
N SER A 49 3.75 11.15 0.80
CA SER A 49 3.79 10.79 -0.62
C SER A 49 3.75 9.27 -0.81
N GLY A 50 4.50 8.54 0.02
CA GLY A 50 4.51 7.09 0.06
C GLY A 50 3.12 6.49 0.34
N GLN A 51 2.40 7.01 1.34
CA GLN A 51 1.04 6.59 1.66
C GLN A 51 0.07 6.79 0.51
N VAL A 52 0.17 7.92 -0.19
CA VAL A 52 -0.70 8.17 -1.35
C VAL A 52 -0.51 7.08 -2.41
N PHE A 53 0.73 6.67 -2.68
CA PHE A 53 0.99 5.57 -3.62
C PHE A 53 0.51 4.21 -3.09
N MET A 54 0.69 3.92 -1.81
CA MET A 54 0.17 2.69 -1.18
C MET A 54 -1.36 2.63 -1.25
N MET A 55 -2.05 3.72 -0.93
CA MET A 55 -3.49 3.86 -1.06
C MET A 55 -3.98 3.62 -2.49
N LEU A 56 -3.31 4.22 -3.49
CA LEU A 56 -3.63 3.99 -4.91
C LEU A 56 -3.48 2.50 -5.27
N ALA A 57 -2.48 1.83 -4.73
CA ALA A 57 -2.28 0.41 -4.97
C ALA A 57 -3.39 -0.45 -4.35
N PHE A 58 -3.79 -0.17 -3.10
CA PHE A 58 -4.90 -0.89 -2.46
C PHE A 58 -6.25 -0.61 -3.12
N MET A 59 -6.51 0.63 -3.53
CA MET A 59 -7.67 0.96 -4.35
C MET A 59 -7.67 0.19 -5.68
N GLY A 60 -6.51 0.08 -6.32
CA GLY A 60 -6.33 -0.75 -7.51
C GLY A 60 -6.62 -2.24 -7.24
N LEU A 61 -6.13 -2.79 -6.12
CA LEU A 61 -6.40 -4.17 -5.71
C LEU A 61 -7.89 -4.40 -5.42
N ILE A 62 -8.58 -3.45 -4.78
CA ILE A 62 -10.04 -3.50 -4.61
C ILE A 62 -10.73 -3.47 -5.98
N ALA A 63 -10.27 -2.62 -6.90
CA ALA A 63 -10.84 -2.51 -8.24
C ALA A 63 -10.75 -3.81 -9.05
N THR A 64 -9.75 -4.67 -8.79
CA THR A 64 -9.64 -5.99 -9.44
C THR A 64 -10.81 -6.94 -9.10
N TYR A 65 -11.55 -6.68 -8.01
CA TYR A 65 -12.80 -7.37 -7.71
C TYR A 65 -13.89 -7.08 -8.76
N PHE A 66 -13.94 -5.84 -9.24
CA PHE A 66 -14.98 -5.36 -10.15
C PHE A 66 -14.59 -5.53 -11.62
N PHE A 67 -13.29 -5.45 -11.95
CA PHE A 67 -12.83 -5.42 -13.34
C PHE A 67 -11.55 -6.24 -13.57
N PRO A 68 -11.49 -7.11 -14.60
CA PRO A 68 -10.26 -7.77 -15.03
C PRO A 68 -9.43 -6.84 -15.92
N HIS A 69 -8.24 -6.44 -15.49
CA HIS A 69 -7.38 -5.53 -16.26
C HIS A 69 -5.91 -5.95 -16.27
N ARG A 70 -5.48 -6.53 -17.39
CA ARG A 70 -4.11 -7.00 -17.66
C ARG A 70 -3.02 -5.92 -17.48
N TYR A 71 -3.36 -4.65 -17.70
CA TYR A 71 -2.43 -3.52 -17.58
C TYR A 71 -2.38 -2.89 -16.18
N VAL A 72 -3.41 -3.13 -15.35
CA VAL A 72 -3.50 -2.57 -14.00
C VAL A 72 -2.51 -3.24 -13.06
N LYS A 73 -2.13 -4.49 -13.34
CA LYS A 73 -1.12 -5.26 -12.61
C LYS A 73 0.19 -4.48 -12.40
N PHE A 74 0.76 -3.91 -13.47
CA PHE A 74 1.99 -3.14 -13.38
C PHE A 74 1.80 -1.81 -12.63
N GLY A 75 0.63 -1.18 -12.78
CA GLY A 75 0.30 0.03 -12.04
C GLY A 75 0.21 -0.22 -10.53
N ILE A 76 -0.44 -1.30 -10.11
CA ILE A 76 -0.55 -1.70 -8.70
C ILE A 76 0.83 -2.04 -8.14
N LEU A 77 1.59 -2.90 -8.82
CA LEU A 77 2.92 -3.30 -8.34
C LEU A 77 3.88 -2.10 -8.27
N GLY A 78 3.86 -1.25 -9.30
CA GLY A 78 4.65 -0.02 -9.33
C GLY A 78 4.27 0.93 -8.19
N SER A 79 2.97 1.06 -7.89
CA SER A 79 2.49 1.91 -6.79
C SER A 79 2.86 1.34 -5.42
N LEU A 80 2.75 0.03 -5.19
CA LEU A 80 3.23 -0.63 -3.97
C LEU A 80 4.74 -0.40 -3.77
N CYS A 81 5.54 -0.65 -4.80
CA CYS A 81 6.99 -0.50 -4.70
C CYS A 81 7.41 0.97 -4.50
N LEU A 82 6.82 1.90 -5.26
CA LEU A 82 7.15 3.31 -5.15
C LEU A 82 6.69 3.89 -3.80
N GLY A 83 5.49 3.51 -3.35
CA GLY A 83 4.96 3.87 -2.05
C GLY A 83 5.91 3.45 -0.93
N PHE A 84 6.26 2.16 -0.89
CA PHE A 84 7.21 1.63 0.08
C PHE A 84 8.58 2.33 0.03
N VAL A 85 9.13 2.59 -1.16
CA VAL A 85 10.43 3.27 -1.29
C VAL A 85 10.36 4.70 -0.72
N LEU A 86 9.29 5.44 -0.99
CA LEU A 86 9.12 6.81 -0.49
C LEU A 86 8.94 6.82 1.03
N VAL A 87 8.11 5.92 1.57
CA VAL A 87 7.97 5.73 3.01
C VAL A 87 9.33 5.39 3.64
N PHE A 88 10.06 4.43 3.08
CA PHE A 88 11.35 3.99 3.58
C PHE A 88 12.43 5.09 3.54
N ILE A 89 12.46 5.91 2.48
CA ILE A 89 13.33 7.10 2.43
C ILE A 89 12.93 8.08 3.53
N GLY A 90 11.62 8.34 3.69
CA GLY A 90 11.10 9.16 4.78
C GLY A 90 11.61 8.66 6.12
N MET A 91 11.45 7.37 6.40
CA MET A 91 11.92 6.72 7.63
C MET A 91 13.43 6.91 7.88
N ILE A 92 14.28 6.65 6.89
CA ILE A 92 15.74 6.83 7.01
C ILE A 92 16.10 8.28 7.32
N VAL A 93 15.44 9.22 6.64
CA VAL A 93 15.66 10.65 6.87
C VAL A 93 15.18 11.02 8.26
N GLY A 94 14.00 10.56 8.68
CA GLY A 94 13.39 10.81 9.98
C GLY A 94 14.25 10.28 11.13
N ALA A 95 14.79 9.06 11.04
CA ALA A 95 15.62 8.45 12.08
C ALA A 95 16.81 9.31 12.51
N LYS A 96 17.31 10.21 11.64
CA LYS A 96 18.41 11.13 11.96
C LYS A 96 18.01 12.30 12.86
N TYR A 97 16.72 12.64 12.90
CA TYR A 97 16.22 13.82 13.60
C TYR A 97 15.61 13.50 14.96
N TYR A 98 15.22 12.24 15.23
CA TYR A 98 14.56 11.88 16.49
C TYR A 98 15.53 11.45 17.59
N LYS A 99 15.76 12.36 18.56
CA LYS A 99 16.38 12.02 19.84
C LYS A 99 15.39 11.63 20.95
N ASP A 100 14.13 12.09 20.87
CA ASP A 100 13.15 11.95 21.97
C ASP A 100 11.81 11.24 21.57
N GLY A 101 11.64 10.85 20.29
CA GLY A 101 10.37 10.28 19.76
C GLY A 101 10.51 8.91 19.08
N TYR A 102 11.54 8.15 19.44
CA TYR A 102 11.93 6.91 18.75
C TYR A 102 10.82 5.84 18.75
N ASP A 103 10.03 5.75 19.82
CA ASP A 103 9.05 4.67 20.01
C ASP A 103 7.88 4.75 19.02
N THR A 104 7.31 5.95 18.80
CA THR A 104 6.16 6.11 17.89
C THR A 104 6.56 5.81 16.45
N ILE A 105 7.71 6.32 16.01
CA ILE A 105 8.18 6.14 14.63
C ILE A 105 8.65 4.72 14.36
N ALA A 106 9.38 4.13 15.30
CA ALA A 106 9.77 2.72 15.17
C ALA A 106 8.54 1.80 15.10
N SER A 107 7.45 2.12 15.80
CA SER A 107 6.20 1.36 15.70
C SER A 107 5.52 1.52 14.34
N THR A 108 5.51 2.73 13.76
CA THR A 108 4.99 2.96 12.41
C THR A 108 5.78 2.18 11.37
N TRP A 109 7.10 2.00 11.54
CA TRP A 109 7.94 1.24 10.61
C TRP A 109 7.49 -0.21 10.44
N TRP A 110 7.21 -0.88 11.54
CA TRP A 110 6.79 -2.28 11.50
C TRP A 110 5.39 -2.42 10.90
N ILE A 111 4.53 -1.42 11.07
CA ILE A 111 3.21 -1.38 10.43
C ILE A 111 3.39 -1.31 8.91
N GLU A 112 4.22 -0.39 8.41
CA GLU A 112 4.47 -0.22 6.96
C GLU A 112 5.06 -1.48 6.31
N VAL A 113 6.03 -2.11 6.99
CA VAL A 113 6.60 -3.39 6.54
C VAL A 113 5.52 -4.48 6.50
N GLY A 114 4.60 -4.49 7.47
CA GLY A 114 3.44 -5.38 7.45
C GLY A 114 2.51 -5.10 6.28
N LEU A 115 2.18 -3.83 6.03
CA LEU A 115 1.29 -3.41 4.95
C LEU A 115 1.84 -3.76 3.58
N ILE A 116 3.14 -3.55 3.33
CA ILE A 116 3.74 -3.91 2.04
C ILE A 116 3.76 -5.43 1.83
N ILE A 117 4.05 -6.22 2.87
CA ILE A 117 4.02 -7.70 2.77
C ILE A 117 2.60 -8.18 2.46
N LEU A 118 1.61 -7.70 3.21
CA LEU A 118 0.21 -8.07 2.99
C LEU A 118 -0.30 -7.60 1.62
N GLY A 119 0.08 -6.40 1.19
CA GLY A 119 -0.24 -5.88 -0.14
C GLY A 119 0.37 -6.71 -1.28
N LEU A 120 1.61 -7.16 -1.13
CA LEU A 120 2.26 -8.06 -2.10
C LEU A 120 1.60 -9.44 -2.14
N LEU A 121 1.22 -9.99 -0.98
CA LEU A 121 0.51 -11.27 -0.91
C LEU A 121 -0.88 -11.16 -1.58
N ASN A 122 -1.63 -10.10 -1.27
CA ASN A 122 -2.91 -9.81 -1.90
C ASN A 122 -2.77 -9.60 -3.41
N TYR A 123 -1.71 -8.93 -3.85
CA TYR A 123 -1.37 -8.78 -5.26
C TYR A 123 -1.11 -10.12 -5.95
N ILE A 124 -0.27 -10.98 -5.36
CA ILE A 124 0.00 -12.31 -5.92
C ILE A 124 -1.31 -13.11 -6.04
N GLN A 125 -2.14 -13.08 -4.99
CA GLN A 125 -3.42 -13.80 -4.96
C GLN A 125 -4.45 -13.25 -5.97
N ALA A 126 -4.46 -11.93 -6.20
CA ALA A 126 -5.33 -11.30 -7.20
C ALA A 126 -5.02 -11.81 -8.61
N PHE A 127 -3.72 -11.95 -8.94
CA PHE A 127 -3.26 -12.23 -10.29
C PHE A 127 -2.82 -13.68 -10.53
N SER A 128 -2.79 -14.55 -9.52
CA SER A 128 -2.56 -15.99 -9.68
C SER A 128 -3.80 -16.74 -10.19
N ASN A 129 -4.98 -16.15 -9.99
CA ASN A 129 -6.29 -16.74 -10.31
C ASN A 129 -6.87 -16.17 -11.62
N GLU A 130 -6.08 -15.43 -12.42
CA GLU A 130 -6.53 -15.00 -13.74
C GLU A 130 -6.46 -16.19 -14.73
N PRO A 131 -7.53 -16.45 -15.52
CA PRO A 131 -7.47 -17.45 -16.57
C PRO A 131 -6.35 -17.08 -17.54
N LYS A 132 -5.52 -18.06 -17.90
CA LYS A 132 -4.43 -17.83 -18.86
C LYS A 132 -5.04 -17.39 -20.19
N ALA A 133 -4.39 -16.47 -20.89
CA ALA A 133 -4.88 -15.92 -22.17
C ALA A 133 -5.24 -16.98 -23.24
N ASN A 134 -4.72 -18.21 -23.15
CA ASN A 134 -5.08 -19.31 -24.05
C ASN A 134 -6.44 -19.97 -23.74
N GLU A 135 -6.97 -19.84 -22.51
CA GLU A 135 -8.24 -20.47 -22.11
C GLU A 135 -9.46 -19.66 -22.57
N GLU A 136 -9.35 -18.34 -22.69
CA GLU A 136 -10.41 -17.51 -23.29
C GLU A 136 -10.56 -17.77 -24.80
N TYR A 137 -9.45 -17.98 -25.51
CA TYR A 137 -9.49 -18.34 -26.94
C TYR A 137 -10.20 -19.70 -27.16
N GLN A 138 -9.98 -20.68 -26.28
CA GLN A 138 -10.65 -21.98 -26.38
C GLN A 138 -12.12 -21.98 -25.96
N ARG A 139 -12.60 -20.96 -25.24
CA ARG A 139 -14.03 -20.82 -24.90
C ARG A 139 -14.83 -20.08 -25.98
N GLN A 140 -14.15 -19.48 -26.96
CA GLN A 140 -14.76 -18.72 -28.05
C GLN A 140 -14.76 -19.48 -29.40
N VAL A 141 -14.19 -20.69 -29.45
CA VAL A 141 -14.20 -21.59 -30.62
C VAL A 141 -15.11 -22.78 -30.35
#